data_AF-A0A9E4LVE2-F1
#
_entry.id   AF-A0A9E4LVE2-F1
#
_cell.length_a   1.000
_cell.length_b   1.000
_cell.length_c   1.000
_cell.angle_alpha   90.00
_cell.angle_beta   90.00
_cell.angle_gamma   90.00
#
_symmetry.space_group_name_H-M   'P 1'
#
loop_
_entity.id
_entity.type
_entity.pdbx_description
1 polymer ?
#
loop_
_entity_poly.entity_id
_entity_poly.type
_entity_poly.pdbx_seq_one_letter_code
_entity_poly.pdbx_strand_id
1 'polypeptide(L)'
;MHTGPLGSTIHVLHADAGTVAELARVDWNRWFPRVCLDPVRGLITLMSPSRLHEDLGEIFADIVHGAASAFTGASKDLRHTRLRGRDDPPGTGMEPDCAFYLGARARDYCTALAEGDAVADAFVERTPLDLVVEAEITNADEGKIGRYAEMGVRELWRLHGRKGTREL
;
A
#
# COMPACT_ATOMS: atom_id res chain seq x y z
N MET A 1 -0.45 19.63 6.27
CA MET A 1 -1.03 18.68 7.25
C MET A 1 -2.52 18.65 7.03
N HIS A 2 -3.08 17.46 6.88
CA HIS A 2 -4.51 17.21 6.72
C HIS A 2 -4.91 16.08 7.66
N THR A 3 -6.10 16.16 8.26
CA THR A 3 -6.67 15.06 9.03
C THR A 3 -7.78 14.43 8.20
N GLY A 4 -7.61 13.16 7.86
CA GLY A 4 -8.56 12.41 7.05
C GLY A 4 -9.86 12.10 7.82
N PRO A 5 -10.88 11.58 7.13
CA PRO A 5 -12.19 11.32 7.71
C PRO A 5 -12.23 10.20 8.77
N LEU A 6 -11.26 9.29 8.82
CA LEU A 6 -11.13 8.29 9.88
C LEU A 6 -10.19 8.78 11.01
N GLY A 7 -9.65 9.99 10.90
CA GLY A 7 -8.81 10.64 11.90
C GLY A 7 -7.32 10.47 11.69
N SER A 8 -6.86 9.88 10.58
CA SER A 8 -5.43 9.77 10.29
C SER A 8 -4.85 11.14 9.99
N THR A 9 -3.60 11.35 10.39
CA THR A 9 -2.89 12.59 10.09
C THR A 9 -1.95 12.36 8.92
N ILE A 10 -2.09 13.18 7.88
CA ILE A 10 -1.32 13.06 6.64
C ILE A 10 -0.59 14.37 6.38
N HIS A 11 0.72 14.27 6.22
CA HIS A 11 1.58 15.36 5.79
C HIS A 11 2.02 15.09 4.35
N VAL A 12 1.63 15.96 3.43
CA VAL A 12 2.06 15.91 2.04
C VAL A 12 2.97 17.11 1.80
N LEU A 13 4.16 16.84 1.28
CA LEU A 13 5.14 17.83 0.87
C LEU A 13 5.44 17.61 -0.62
N HIS A 14 5.70 18.71 -1.32
CA HIS A 14 6.19 18.68 -2.69
C HIS A 14 7.71 18.83 -2.69
N ALA A 15 8.37 18.05 -3.53
CA ALA A 15 9.80 18.12 -3.76
C ALA A 15 10.09 17.80 -5.22
N ASP A 16 11.21 18.33 -5.75
CA ASP A 16 11.67 17.92 -7.08
C ASP A 16 12.14 16.45 -7.07
N ALA A 17 12.24 15.86 -8.27
CA ALA A 17 12.62 14.46 -8.42
C ALA A 17 14.02 14.14 -7.86
N GLY A 18 14.95 15.10 -7.89
CA GLY A 18 16.28 14.95 -7.31
C GLY A 18 16.21 14.82 -5.80
N THR A 19 15.48 15.73 -5.15
CA THR A 19 15.24 15.68 -3.70
C THR A 19 14.53 14.37 -3.29
N VAL A 20 13.52 13.92 -4.03
CA VAL A 20 12.85 12.64 -3.75
C VAL A 20 13.82 11.46 -3.86
N ALA A 21 14.69 11.46 -4.88
CA ALA A 21 15.69 10.40 -5.07
C ALA A 21 16.77 10.39 -3.96
N GLU A 22 17.15 11.56 -3.43
CA GLU A 22 18.04 11.63 -2.27
C GLU A 22 17.39 11.06 -1.02
N LEU A 23 16.12 11.43 -0.77
CA LEU A 23 15.35 10.93 0.37
C LEU A 23 15.08 9.43 0.27
N ALA A 24 14.99 8.86 -0.94
CA ALA A 24 14.79 7.43 -1.16
C ALA A 24 15.97 6.57 -0.65
N ARG A 25 17.14 7.17 -0.43
CA ARG A 25 18.32 6.48 0.15
C ARG A 25 18.24 6.34 1.66
N VAL A 26 17.30 7.03 2.31
CA VAL A 26 17.08 6.96 3.75
C VAL A 26 16.19 5.76 4.05
N ASP A 27 16.61 4.95 5.03
CA ASP A 27 15.73 3.94 5.62
C ASP A 27 14.68 4.61 6.52
N TRP A 28 13.59 5.06 5.89
CA TRP A 28 12.50 5.76 6.57
C TRP A 28 11.82 4.89 7.63
N ASN A 29 11.72 3.58 7.41
CA ASN A 29 11.07 2.64 8.33
C ASN A 29 11.72 2.64 9.72
N ARG A 30 13.00 3.01 9.82
CA ARG A 30 13.70 3.17 11.10
C ARG A 30 13.21 4.35 11.94
N TRP A 31 12.69 5.40 11.32
CA TRP A 31 12.37 6.66 12.00
C TRP A 31 10.88 6.99 11.96
N PHE A 32 10.27 6.78 10.81
CA PHE A 32 8.87 7.05 10.52
C PHE A 32 8.32 5.95 9.61
N PRO A 33 7.57 4.97 10.16
CA PRO A 33 6.87 4.02 9.31
C PRO A 33 5.87 4.77 8.41
N ARG A 34 5.50 4.18 7.26
CA ARG A 34 4.51 4.74 6.32
C ARG A 34 4.91 6.10 5.69
N VAL A 35 6.19 6.27 5.38
CA VAL A 35 6.62 7.33 4.45
C VAL A 35 6.49 6.81 3.03
N CYS A 36 5.74 7.50 2.17
CA CYS A 36 5.66 7.22 0.74
C CYS A 36 6.35 8.32 -0.06
N LEU A 37 7.22 7.90 -0.97
CA LEU A 37 7.95 8.78 -1.87
C LEU A 37 7.45 8.48 -3.28
N ASP A 38 6.82 9.47 -3.92
CA ASP A 38 6.34 9.37 -5.29
C ASP A 38 7.27 10.20 -6.19
N PRO A 39 8.21 9.54 -6.92
CA PRO A 39 9.20 10.22 -7.74
C PRO A 39 8.58 10.80 -9.02
N VAL A 40 7.43 10.28 -9.45
CA VAL A 40 6.72 10.74 -10.66
C VAL A 40 5.98 12.04 -10.37
N ARG A 41 5.33 12.12 -9.20
CA ARG A 41 4.53 13.29 -8.80
C ARG A 41 5.30 14.31 -7.97
N GLY A 42 6.52 13.97 -7.52
CA GLY A 42 7.30 14.80 -6.62
C GLY A 42 6.65 14.95 -5.25
N LEU A 43 6.05 13.88 -4.73
CA LEU A 43 5.33 13.89 -3.45
C LEU A 43 6.09 13.11 -2.38
N ILE A 44 6.13 13.69 -1.19
CA ILE A 44 6.55 13.03 0.04
C ILE A 44 5.33 12.99 0.95
N THR A 45 4.85 11.79 1.25
CA THR A 45 3.70 11.58 2.13
C THR A 45 4.17 10.92 3.41
N LEU A 46 3.93 11.58 4.54
CA LEU A 46 4.10 11.00 5.86
C LEU A 46 2.71 10.78 6.45
N MET A 47 2.38 9.52 6.73
CA MET A 47 1.09 9.15 7.27
C MET A 47 1.24 8.64 8.70
N SER A 48 0.42 9.16 9.60
CA SER A 48 0.17 8.60 10.92
C SER A 48 -1.28 8.10 10.93
N PRO A 49 -1.47 6.78 10.71
CA PRO A 49 -2.80 6.20 10.65
C PRO A 49 -3.48 6.29 12.02
N SER A 50 -4.79 6.56 12.02
CA SER A 50 -5.59 6.50 13.25
C SER A 50 -5.84 5.05 13.65
N ARG A 51 -6.28 4.86 14.91
CA ARG A 51 -6.68 3.53 15.37
C ARG A 51 -7.80 2.92 14.52
N LEU A 52 -8.81 3.72 14.18
CA LEU A 52 -9.93 3.29 13.35
C LEU A 52 -9.48 2.89 11.93
N HIS A 53 -8.51 3.61 11.37
CA HIS A 53 -7.90 3.25 10.08
C HIS A 53 -7.24 1.87 10.15
N GLU A 54 -6.41 1.64 11.18
CA GLU A 54 -5.73 0.36 11.36
C GLU A 54 -6.69 -0.81 11.61
N ASP A 55 -7.68 -0.61 12.50
CA ASP A 55 -8.71 -1.62 12.81
C ASP A 55 -9.52 -2.00 11.56
N LEU A 56 -9.85 -1.02 10.71
CA LEU A 56 -10.53 -1.29 9.44
C LEU A 56 -9.66 -2.11 8.49
N GLY A 57 -8.36 -1.80 8.39
CA GLY A 57 -7.43 -2.61 7.60
C GLY A 57 -7.37 -4.07 8.07
N GLU A 58 -7.41 -4.31 9.38
CA GLU A 58 -7.45 -5.68 9.95
C GLU A 58 -8.74 -6.39 9.58
N ILE A 59 -9.89 -5.73 9.72
CA ILE A 59 -11.20 -6.28 9.34
C ILE A 59 -11.23 -6.64 7.84
N PHE A 60 -10.66 -5.82 6.97
CA PHE A 60 -10.59 -6.13 5.54
C PHE A 60 -9.69 -7.32 5.26
N ALA A 61 -8.54 -7.43 5.93
CA ALA A 61 -7.69 -8.60 5.81
C ALA A 61 -8.45 -9.88 6.19
N ASP A 62 -9.19 -9.88 7.30
CA ASP A 62 -10.01 -11.02 7.72
C ASP A 62 -11.09 -11.38 6.69
N ILE A 63 -11.79 -10.39 6.13
CA ILE A 63 -12.79 -10.60 5.07
C ILE A 63 -12.14 -11.23 3.84
N VAL A 64 -11.01 -10.68 3.39
CA VAL A 64 -10.30 -11.17 2.20
C VAL A 64 -9.77 -12.58 2.43
N HIS A 65 -9.19 -12.87 3.59
CA HIS A 65 -8.72 -14.21 3.93
C HIS A 65 -9.86 -15.22 3.98
N GLY A 66 -10.99 -14.87 4.60
CA GLY A 66 -12.19 -15.70 4.66
C GLY A 66 -12.75 -16.00 3.27
N ALA A 67 -12.91 -14.97 2.43
CA ALA A 67 -13.37 -15.12 1.05
C ALA A 67 -12.37 -15.95 0.21
N ALA A 68 -11.08 -15.66 0.32
CA ALA A 68 -10.05 -16.36 -0.43
C ALA A 68 -9.99 -17.84 -0.07
N SER A 69 -10.15 -18.19 1.21
CA SER A 69 -10.26 -19.57 1.67
C SER A 69 -11.43 -20.30 0.99
N ALA A 70 -12.59 -19.65 0.88
CA ALA A 70 -13.78 -20.23 0.26
C ALA A 70 -13.68 -20.36 -1.27
N PHE A 71 -13.11 -19.36 -1.96
CA PHE A 71 -13.19 -19.27 -3.43
C PHE A 71 -11.90 -19.61 -4.18
N THR A 72 -10.74 -19.36 -3.58
CA THR A 72 -9.43 -19.48 -4.26
C THR A 72 -8.47 -20.46 -3.59
N GLY A 73 -8.80 -20.87 -2.36
CA GLY A 73 -8.04 -21.79 -1.52
C GLY A 73 -6.74 -21.23 -0.93
N ALA A 74 -6.34 -19.99 -1.25
CA ALA A 74 -5.13 -19.38 -0.71
C ALA A 74 -5.16 -17.84 -0.80
N SER A 75 -4.56 -17.17 0.16
CA SER A 75 -4.30 -15.72 0.12
C SER A 75 -3.00 -15.42 0.85
N LYS A 76 -2.37 -14.30 0.48
CA LYS A 76 -1.22 -13.75 1.21
C LYS A 76 -1.36 -12.24 1.30
N ASP A 77 -1.31 -11.74 2.54
CA ASP A 77 -1.26 -10.31 2.85
C ASP A 77 0.17 -9.76 2.73
N LEU A 78 0.25 -8.53 2.24
CA LEU A 78 1.42 -7.71 1.90
C LEU A 78 1.23 -6.26 2.38
N ARG A 79 0.43 -6.02 3.43
CA ARG A 79 0.09 -4.72 4.06
C ARG A 79 1.26 -3.78 4.39
N HIS A 80 2.51 -4.24 4.35
CA HIS A 80 3.71 -3.44 4.59
C HIS A 80 4.69 -3.44 3.42
N THR A 81 4.28 -4.01 2.29
CA THR A 81 5.10 -4.08 1.10
C THR A 81 4.95 -2.80 0.31
N ARG A 82 6.10 -2.14 0.07
CA ARG A 82 6.16 -0.98 -0.81
C ARG A 82 6.06 -1.43 -2.26
N LEU A 83 5.03 -0.95 -2.94
CA LEU A 83 4.79 -1.19 -4.35
C LEU A 83 5.43 -0.06 -5.17
N ARG A 84 6.30 -0.44 -6.09
CA ARG A 84 6.99 0.49 -6.98
C ARG A 84 6.76 0.10 -8.43
N GLY A 85 6.70 1.08 -9.31
CA GLY A 85 6.77 0.81 -10.73
C GLY A 85 8.14 0.25 -11.11
N ARG A 86 8.20 -0.44 -12.25
CA ARG A 86 9.44 -1.07 -12.76
C ARG A 86 10.62 -0.09 -12.80
N ASP A 87 10.36 1.14 -13.25
CA ASP A 87 11.36 2.16 -13.48
C ASP A 87 11.51 3.15 -12.32
N ASP A 88 10.78 2.94 -11.21
CA ASP A 88 10.90 3.79 -10.03
C ASP A 88 12.21 3.53 -9.28
N PRO A 89 12.87 4.58 -8.74
CA PRO A 89 14.05 4.41 -7.90
C PRO A 89 13.77 3.51 -6.69
N PRO A 90 14.75 2.68 -6.27
CA PRO A 90 14.65 1.93 -5.01
C PRO A 90 14.36 2.84 -3.82
N GLY A 91 13.60 2.35 -2.84
CA GLY A 91 13.18 3.14 -1.67
C GLY A 91 12.02 4.10 -1.93
N THR A 92 11.52 4.17 -3.17
CA THR A 92 10.29 4.89 -3.52
C THR A 92 9.12 3.94 -3.76
N GLY A 93 7.91 4.50 -3.88
CA GLY A 93 6.70 3.75 -4.14
C GLY A 93 5.60 3.97 -3.10
N MET A 94 4.49 3.31 -3.37
CA MET A 94 3.26 3.38 -2.60
C MET A 94 3.20 2.25 -1.58
N GLU A 95 2.68 2.54 -0.39
CA GLU A 95 2.46 1.52 0.64
C GLU A 95 0.95 1.47 0.90
N PRO A 96 0.22 0.52 0.27
CA PRO A 96 -1.22 0.42 0.47
C PRO A 96 -1.58 0.00 1.89
N ASP A 97 -2.82 0.29 2.28
CA ASP A 97 -3.32 -0.08 3.60
C ASP A 97 -3.51 -1.59 3.73
N CYS A 98 -3.93 -2.26 2.64
CA CYS A 98 -3.82 -3.71 2.49
C CYS A 98 -3.49 -4.09 1.05
N ALA A 99 -2.76 -5.19 0.88
CA ALA A 99 -2.36 -5.70 -0.43
C ALA A 99 -2.36 -7.23 -0.42
N PHE A 100 -2.90 -7.85 -1.48
CA PHE A 100 -3.06 -9.29 -1.51
C PHE A 100 -2.65 -9.93 -2.83
N TYR A 101 -1.99 -11.07 -2.71
CA TYR A 101 -2.06 -12.13 -3.71
C TYR A 101 -3.13 -13.15 -3.33
N LEU A 102 -3.82 -13.68 -4.32
CA LEU A 102 -4.90 -14.66 -4.16
C LEU A 102 -4.64 -15.93 -4.99
N GLY A 103 -5.16 -17.06 -4.53
CA GLY A 103 -5.12 -18.34 -5.25
C GLY A 103 -3.71 -18.78 -5.65
N ALA A 104 -3.47 -18.98 -6.96
CA ALA A 104 -2.18 -19.45 -7.47
C ALA A 104 -1.04 -18.47 -7.17
N ARG A 105 -1.26 -17.16 -7.35
CA ARG A 105 -0.23 -16.15 -7.08
C ARG A 105 0.17 -16.08 -5.62
N ALA A 106 -0.77 -16.33 -4.70
CA ALA A 106 -0.47 -16.41 -3.28
C ALA A 106 0.50 -17.57 -2.99
N ARG A 107 0.27 -18.73 -3.62
CA ARG A 107 1.14 -19.90 -3.49
C ARG A 107 2.51 -19.64 -4.10
N ASP A 108 2.56 -19.06 -5.30
CA ASP A 108 3.81 -18.74 -6.00
C ASP A 108 4.65 -17.74 -5.20
N TYR A 109 4.00 -16.73 -4.61
CA TYR A 109 4.69 -15.80 -3.70
C TYR A 109 5.22 -16.51 -2.45
N CYS A 110 4.45 -17.41 -1.84
CA CYS A 110 4.94 -18.18 -0.68
C CYS A 110 6.12 -19.08 -1.05
N THR A 111 6.17 -19.64 -2.26
CA THR A 111 7.34 -20.35 -2.77
C THR A 111 8.53 -19.41 -2.92
N ALA A 112 8.37 -18.25 -3.54
CA ALA A 112 9.41 -17.23 -3.65
C ALA A 112 9.95 -16.80 -2.28
N LEU A 113 9.07 -16.59 -1.30
CA LEU A 113 9.44 -16.24 0.07
C LEU A 113 10.24 -17.34 0.77
N ALA A 114 9.91 -18.61 0.53
CA ALA A 114 10.68 -19.73 1.07
C ALA A 114 12.09 -19.84 0.48
N GLU A 115 12.32 -19.31 -0.72
CA GLU A 115 13.64 -19.21 -1.35
C GLU A 115 14.47 -18.02 -0.84
N GLY A 116 13.81 -17.01 -0.26
CA GLY A 116 14.42 -15.88 0.47
C GLY A 116 13.84 -14.51 0.09
N ASP A 117 14.11 -13.52 0.95
CA ASP A 117 13.53 -12.17 0.83
C ASP A 117 13.80 -11.51 -0.53
N ALA A 118 15.03 -11.63 -1.05
CA ALA A 118 15.38 -11.06 -2.35
C ALA A 118 14.57 -11.67 -3.52
N VAL A 119 14.18 -12.94 -3.41
CA VAL A 119 13.36 -13.61 -4.43
C VAL A 119 11.90 -13.18 -4.31
N ALA A 120 11.39 -13.05 -3.08
CA ALA A 120 10.06 -12.49 -2.80
C ALA A 120 9.94 -11.03 -3.27
N ASP A 121 10.91 -10.17 -2.96
CA ASP A 121 10.93 -8.78 -3.42
C ASP A 121 10.90 -8.70 -4.95
N ALA A 122 11.74 -9.50 -5.61
CA ALA A 122 11.77 -9.56 -7.06
C ALA A 122 10.47 -10.13 -7.66
N PHE A 123 9.75 -10.99 -6.93
CA PHE A 123 8.42 -11.47 -7.32
C PHE A 123 7.40 -10.32 -7.29
N VAL A 124 7.39 -9.53 -6.21
CA VAL A 124 6.50 -8.36 -6.05
C VAL A 124 6.71 -7.36 -7.18
N GLU A 125 7.95 -7.09 -7.54
CA GLU A 125 8.28 -6.14 -8.62
C GLU A 125 7.81 -6.57 -10.01
N ARG A 126 7.67 -7.89 -10.24
CA ARG A 126 7.29 -8.43 -11.55
C ARG A 126 5.83 -8.85 -11.64
N THR A 127 5.20 -9.11 -10.50
CA THR A 127 3.88 -9.74 -10.45
C THR A 127 2.87 -8.75 -9.87
N PRO A 128 1.92 -8.25 -10.67
CA PRO A 128 0.92 -7.34 -10.16
C PRO A 128 0.04 -7.99 -9.10
N LEU A 129 -0.30 -7.24 -8.04
CA LEU A 129 -1.21 -7.68 -7.00
C LEU A 129 -2.61 -8.01 -7.54
N ASP A 130 -3.30 -8.92 -6.85
CA ASP A 130 -4.67 -9.26 -7.18
C ASP A 130 -5.64 -8.23 -6.59
N LEU A 131 -5.41 -7.80 -5.35
CA LEU A 131 -6.27 -6.85 -4.66
C LEU A 131 -5.44 -5.86 -3.84
N VAL A 132 -5.78 -4.58 -3.95
CA VAL A 132 -5.34 -3.51 -3.04
C VAL A 132 -6.56 -2.92 -2.34
N VAL A 133 -6.41 -2.61 -1.06
CA VAL A 133 -7.42 -1.90 -0.28
C VAL A 133 -6.81 -0.59 0.21
N GLU A 134 -7.53 0.51 0.00
CA GLU A 134 -7.22 1.82 0.55
C GLU A 134 -8.40 2.29 1.40
N ALA A 135 -8.12 2.56 2.67
CA ALA A 135 -9.01 3.24 3.60
C ALA A 135 -8.72 4.74 3.59
N GLU A 136 -9.72 5.54 3.94
CA GLU A 136 -9.53 6.97 4.20
C GLU A 136 -8.97 7.78 3.01
N ILE A 137 -9.53 7.55 1.83
CA ILE A 137 -9.02 8.18 0.61
C ILE A 137 -9.23 9.69 0.65
N THR A 138 -8.13 10.44 0.61
CA THR A 138 -8.11 11.91 0.58
C THR A 138 -7.86 12.43 -0.83
N ASN A 139 -7.97 13.74 -1.05
CA ASN A 139 -7.65 14.34 -2.35
C ASN A 139 -6.17 14.11 -2.75
N ALA A 140 -5.27 13.93 -1.79
CA ALA A 140 -3.86 13.61 -2.07
C ALA A 140 -3.72 12.22 -2.73
N ASP A 141 -4.67 11.32 -2.45
CA ASP A 141 -4.67 9.93 -2.88
C ASP A 141 -5.33 9.73 -4.26
N GLU A 142 -5.92 10.77 -4.88
CA GLU A 142 -6.59 10.63 -6.20
C GLU A 142 -5.66 10.07 -7.28
N GLY A 143 -4.37 10.44 -7.26
CA GLY A 143 -3.39 9.90 -8.21
C GLY A 143 -2.90 8.48 -7.90
N LYS A 144 -3.19 7.91 -6.72
CA LYS A 144 -2.83 6.52 -6.39
C LYS A 144 -3.55 5.52 -7.30
N ILE A 145 -4.78 5.84 -7.72
CA ILE A 145 -5.58 4.97 -8.59
C ILE A 145 -4.88 4.73 -9.92
N GLY A 146 -4.42 5.81 -10.56
CA GLY A 146 -3.66 5.73 -11.81
C GLY A 146 -2.38 4.93 -11.61
N ARG A 147 -1.69 5.16 -10.48
CA ARG A 147 -0.45 4.43 -10.17
C ARG A 147 -0.65 2.93 -9.97
N TYR A 148 -1.69 2.51 -9.24
CA TYR A 148 -2.01 1.09 -9.08
C TYR A 148 -2.41 0.45 -10.42
N ALA A 149 -3.14 1.16 -11.27
CA ALA A 149 -3.47 0.69 -12.61
C ALA A 149 -2.20 0.52 -13.47
N GLU A 150 -1.26 1.46 -13.43
CA GLU A 150 0.03 1.37 -14.12
C GLU A 150 0.90 0.21 -13.62
N MET A 151 0.83 -0.11 -12.33
CA MET A 151 1.46 -1.29 -11.72
C MET A 151 0.74 -2.61 -12.06
N GLY A 152 -0.43 -2.53 -12.72
CA GLY A 152 -1.21 -3.69 -13.13
C GLY A 152 -2.07 -4.32 -12.02
N VAL A 153 -2.30 -3.61 -10.92
CA VAL A 153 -3.17 -4.09 -9.83
C VAL A 153 -4.55 -4.42 -10.42
N ARG A 154 -5.03 -5.63 -10.15
CA ARG A 154 -6.25 -6.15 -10.80
C ARG A 154 -7.54 -5.58 -10.21
N GLU A 155 -7.56 -5.40 -8.90
CA GLU A 155 -8.72 -4.89 -8.19
C GLU A 155 -8.30 -3.90 -7.10
N LEU A 156 -9.04 -2.81 -6.96
CA LEU A 156 -8.81 -1.78 -5.96
C LEU A 156 -10.11 -1.53 -5.19
N TRP A 157 -10.09 -1.80 -3.89
CA TRP A 157 -11.19 -1.47 -2.98
C TRP A 157 -10.92 -0.16 -2.29
N ARG A 158 -11.94 0.69 -2.26
CA ARG A 158 -11.83 2.07 -1.80
C ARG A 158 -12.86 2.35 -0.71
N LEU A 159 -12.41 2.39 0.53
CA LEU A 159 -13.27 2.77 1.65
C LEU A 159 -13.18 4.27 1.90
N HIS A 160 -14.29 4.95 1.65
CA HIS A 160 -14.42 6.37 1.95
C HIS A 160 -14.95 6.52 3.37
N GLY A 161 -14.11 7.01 4.28
CA GLY A 161 -14.56 7.45 5.59
C GLY A 161 -15.55 8.63 5.42
N ARG A 162 -16.63 8.63 6.20
CA ARG A 162 -17.54 9.77 6.27
C ARG A 162 -17.20 10.59 7.51
N LYS A 163 -16.96 11.89 7.35
CA LYS A 163 -16.78 12.79 8.50
C LYS A 163 -18.03 12.72 9.39
N GLY A 164 -17.87 12.30 10.65
CA GLY A 164 -18.95 12.29 11.64
C GLY A 164 -19.56 10.94 12.00
N THR A 165 -19.08 9.81 11.46
CA THR A 165 -19.40 8.49 12.04
C THR A 165 -18.60 8.27 13.31
N ARG A 166 -19.02 8.92 14.40
CA ARG A 166 -18.90 8.34 15.74
C ARG A 166 -20.13 7.45 15.93
N GLU A 167 -19.94 6.34 16.63
CA GLU A 167 -20.91 5.28 16.96
C GLU A 167 -20.96 4.11 15.97
N LEU A 168 -20.20 3.07 16.32
CA LEU A 168 -20.78 1.76 16.65
C LEU A 168 -20.22 1.32 18.01
#